data_AF-A0A4Q3YKH7-F1
#
_entry.id   AF-A0A4Q3YKH7-F1
#
_cell.length_a   1.000
_cell.length_b   1.000
_cell.length_c   1.000
_cell.angle_alpha   90.00
_cell.angle_beta   90.00
_cell.angle_gamma   90.00
#
_symmetry.space_group_name_H-M   'P 1'
#
loop_
_entity.id
_entity.type
_entity.pdbx_description
1 polymer ?
#
loop_
_entity_poly.entity_id
_entity_poly.type
_entity_poly.pdbx_seq_one_letter_code
_entity_poly.pdbx_strand_id
1 'polypeptide(L)'
;LRAYVGYWERCIVDATAPFCVCALLAGEIPVLPESVVLEVRAHFRSLSTWLTSVLERGAAQGSLALTRSARDEADMFMATVHGAMLSARAYGDTATFGAITHPLLLRFKA
;
A
#
# COMPACT_ATOMS: atom_id res chain seq x y z
N LEU A 1 1.90 -9.82 2.97
CA LEU A 1 2.59 -8.51 2.90
C LEU A 1 3.77 -8.52 1.91
N ARG A 2 4.82 -9.35 2.11
CA ARG A 2 5.97 -9.42 1.17
C ARG A 2 5.57 -9.60 -0.30
N ALA A 3 4.68 -10.55 -0.60
CA ALA A 3 4.20 -10.78 -1.97
C ALA A 3 3.45 -9.56 -2.57
N TYR A 4 2.75 -8.78 -1.74
CA TYR A 4 2.04 -7.58 -2.18
C TYR A 4 3.02 -6.44 -2.51
N VAL A 5 4.05 -6.23 -1.68
CA VAL A 5 5.14 -5.29 -1.98
C VAL A 5 5.86 -5.72 -3.26
N GLY A 6 6.24 -6.99 -3.36
CA GLY A 6 6.93 -7.51 -4.54
C GLY A 6 6.10 -7.45 -5.83
N TYR A 7 4.76 -7.53 -5.74
CA TYR A 7 3.89 -7.28 -6.89
C TYR A 7 4.06 -5.85 -7.41
N TRP A 8 3.98 -4.86 -6.52
CA TRP A 8 4.14 -3.46 -6.91
C TRP A 8 5.55 -3.11 -7.35
N GLU A 9 6.59 -3.69 -6.73
CA GLU A 9 7.97 -3.54 -7.20
C GLU A 9 8.11 -3.95 -8.66
N ARG A 10 7.59 -5.13 -9.04
CA ARG A 10 7.61 -5.59 -10.44
C ARG A 10 6.82 -4.66 -11.36
N CYS A 11 5.61 -4.26 -10.99
CA CYS A 11 4.82 -3.32 -11.78
C CYS A 11 5.53 -1.98 -12.01
N ILE A 12 6.29 -1.51 -11.03
CA ILE A 12 7.08 -0.27 -11.09
C ILE A 12 8.30 -0.44 -12.00
N VAL A 13 9.06 -1.53 -11.82
CA VAL A 13 10.26 -1.82 -12.62
C VAL A 13 9.93 -2.08 -14.09
N ASP A 14 8.88 -2.86 -14.35
CA ASP A 14 8.48 -3.25 -15.71
C ASP A 14 7.66 -2.17 -16.42
N ALA A 15 7.35 -1.05 -15.74
CA ALA A 15 6.55 0.08 -16.21
C ALA A 15 5.15 -0.27 -16.78
N THR A 16 4.63 -1.47 -16.49
CA THR A 16 3.34 -1.96 -17.00
C THR A 16 2.16 -1.23 -16.35
N ALA A 17 2.22 -1.08 -15.03
CA ALA A 17 1.26 -0.35 -14.22
C ALA A 17 1.97 0.22 -12.97
N PRO A 18 2.91 1.18 -13.14
CA PRO A 18 3.86 1.58 -12.11
C PRO A 18 3.23 2.42 -10.97
N PHE A 19 1.90 2.44 -10.87
CA PHE A 19 1.18 3.20 -9.87
C PHE A 19 -0.24 2.68 -9.68
N CYS A 20 -0.72 2.69 -8.45
CA CYS A 20 -2.12 2.37 -8.16
C CYS A 20 -3.05 3.46 -8.71
N VAL A 21 -3.92 3.09 -9.66
CA VAL A 21 -4.89 4.01 -10.29
C VAL A 21 -5.73 4.75 -9.24
N CYS A 22 -6.24 4.04 -8.23
CA CYS A 22 -7.03 4.69 -7.18
C CYS A 22 -6.20 5.62 -6.30
N ALA A 23 -4.93 5.29 -6.03
CA ALA A 23 -4.03 6.18 -5.30
C ALA A 23 -3.72 7.46 -6.09
N LEU A 24 -3.62 7.36 -7.42
CA LEU A 24 -3.44 8.52 -8.30
C LEU A 24 -4.67 9.43 -8.26
N LEU A 25 -5.85 8.85 -8.52
CA LEU A 25 -7.12 9.57 -8.54
C LEU A 25 -7.52 10.14 -7.17
N ALA A 26 -7.06 9.54 -6.07
CA ALA A 26 -7.31 10.08 -4.73
C ALA A 26 -6.76 11.51 -4.56
N GLY A 27 -5.65 11.85 -5.23
CA GLY A 27 -5.10 13.21 -5.23
C GLY A 27 -5.93 14.23 -6.02
N GLU A 28 -6.87 13.76 -6.85
CA GLU A 28 -7.67 14.57 -7.77
C GLU A 28 -9.16 14.60 -7.39
N ILE A 29 -9.54 14.00 -6.24
CA ILE A 29 -10.93 13.91 -5.76
C ILE A 29 -11.76 15.19 -5.98
N PRO A 30 -11.26 16.42 -5.70
CA PRO A 30 -12.05 17.65 -5.87
C PRO A 30 -12.54 17.92 -7.30
N VAL A 31 -11.90 17.34 -8.32
CA VAL A 31 -12.23 17.57 -9.74
C VAL A 31 -12.81 16.33 -10.44
N LEU A 32 -12.95 15.21 -9.72
CA LEU A 32 -13.46 13.96 -10.29
C LEU A 32 -15.00 13.89 -10.27
N PRO A 33 -15.63 13.19 -11.23
CA PRO A 33 -17.04 12.85 -11.15
C PRO A 33 -17.36 12.05 -9.88
N GLU A 34 -18.53 12.27 -9.28
CA GLU A 34 -18.93 11.60 -8.04
C GLU A 34 -18.89 10.07 -8.14
N SER A 35 -19.31 9.51 -9.29
CA SER A 35 -19.26 8.07 -9.55
C SER A 35 -17.84 7.50 -9.44
N VAL A 36 -16.83 8.25 -9.89
CA VAL A 36 -15.41 7.85 -9.77
C VAL A 36 -14.93 7.97 -8.33
N VAL A 37 -15.33 9.03 -7.62
CA VAL A 37 -14.98 9.22 -6.20
C VAL A 37 -15.50 8.08 -5.34
N LEU A 38 -16.70 7.56 -5.63
CA LEU A 38 -17.27 6.40 -4.95
C LEU A 38 -16.37 5.16 -5.10
N GLU A 39 -15.92 4.87 -6.31
CA GLU A 39 -15.03 3.74 -6.60
C GLU A 39 -13.65 3.88 -5.94
N VAL A 40 -13.04 5.07 -6.00
CA VAL A 40 -11.76 5.34 -5.32
C VAL A 40 -11.89 5.10 -3.82
N ARG A 41 -12.95 5.62 -3.19
CA ARG A 41 -13.19 5.41 -1.75
C ARG A 41 -13.48 3.94 -1.43
N ALA A 42 -14.22 3.24 -2.29
CA ALA A 42 -14.49 1.81 -2.13
C ALA A 42 -13.21 0.98 -2.20
N HIS A 43 -12.30 1.30 -3.13
CA HIS A 43 -11.00 0.66 -3.24
C HIS A 43 -10.18 0.84 -1.96
N PHE A 44 -10.02 2.07 -1.45
CA PHE A 44 -9.26 2.32 -0.22
C PHE A 44 -9.82 1.56 0.98
N ARG A 45 -11.16 1.52 1.13
CA ARG A 45 -11.80 0.73 2.19
C ARG A 45 -11.52 -0.76 2.02
N SER A 46 -11.69 -1.29 0.81
CA SER A 46 -11.48 -2.72 0.52
C SER A 46 -10.04 -3.14 0.76
N LEU A 47 -9.07 -2.36 0.27
CA LEU A 47 -7.65 -2.63 0.48
C LEU A 47 -7.27 -2.60 1.96
N SER A 48 -7.72 -1.58 2.69
CA SER A 48 -7.47 -1.49 4.14
C SER A 48 -8.08 -2.67 4.91
N THR A 49 -9.33 -3.06 4.60
CA THR A 49 -9.97 -4.24 5.20
C THR A 49 -9.18 -5.52 4.88
N TRP A 50 -8.74 -5.70 3.64
CA TRP A 50 -7.94 -6.87 3.26
C TRP A 50 -6.60 -6.89 4.02
N LEU A 51 -5.87 -5.77 4.06
CA LEU A 51 -4.61 -5.64 4.80
C LEU A 51 -4.78 -5.91 6.29
N THR A 52 -5.86 -5.39 6.90
CA THR A 52 -6.23 -5.66 8.29
C THR A 52 -6.35 -7.16 8.51
N SER A 53 -7.10 -7.86 7.66
CA SER A 53 -7.27 -9.31 7.77
C SER A 53 -5.96 -10.08 7.63
N VAL A 54 -5.03 -9.61 6.77
CA VAL A 54 -3.71 -10.24 6.59
C VAL A 54 -2.86 -10.08 7.85
N LEU A 55 -2.88 -8.89 8.47
CA LEU A 55 -2.15 -8.60 9.69
C LEU A 55 -2.70 -9.38 10.89
N GLU A 56 -4.03 -9.45 11.04
CA GLU A 56 -4.70 -10.26 12.09
C GLU A 56 -4.31 -11.73 12.00
N ARG A 57 -4.38 -12.32 10.79
CA ARG A 57 -3.98 -13.72 10.59
C ARG A 57 -2.50 -13.92 10.90
N GLY A 58 -1.64 -13.00 10.48
CA GLY A 58 -0.21 -13.09 10.75
C GLY A 58 0.13 -13.05 12.24
N ALA A 59 -0.55 -12.18 12.99
CA ALA A 59 -0.42 -12.07 14.44
C ALA A 59 -0.96 -13.31 15.17
N ALA A 60 -2.15 -13.81 14.78
CA ALA A 60 -2.73 -15.02 15.34
C ALA A 60 -1.85 -16.27 15.13
N GLN A 61 -1.08 -16.31 14.03
CA GLN A 61 -0.13 -17.37 13.72
C GLN A 61 1.26 -17.17 14.35
N GLY A 62 1.49 -16.06 15.07
CA GLY A 62 2.81 -15.72 15.61
C GLY A 62 3.87 -15.38 14.55
N SER A 63 3.46 -15.20 13.29
CA SER A 63 4.35 -14.89 12.16
C SER A 63 4.64 -13.40 12.01
N LEU A 64 3.80 -12.56 12.63
CA LEU A 64 3.96 -11.10 12.67
C LEU A 64 3.78 -10.58 14.10
N ALA A 65 4.59 -9.61 14.49
CA ALA A 65 4.39 -8.83 15.71
C ALA A 65 3.80 -7.46 15.35
N LEU A 66 2.70 -7.08 16.00
CA LEU A 66 2.02 -5.79 15.80
C LEU A 66 2.22 -4.89 17.02
N THR A 67 2.58 -3.63 16.80
CA THR A 67 2.72 -2.63 17.87
C THR A 67 1.43 -1.87 18.17
N ARG A 68 0.47 -1.89 17.25
CA ARG A 68 -0.86 -1.26 17.34
C ARG A 68 -1.93 -2.24 16.87
N SER A 69 -3.17 -1.79 16.82
CA SER A 69 -4.25 -2.59 16.23
C SER A 69 -3.91 -2.95 14.78
N ALA A 70 -4.39 -4.11 14.32
CA ALA A 70 -4.18 -4.55 12.94
C ALA A 70 -4.73 -3.54 11.93
N ARG A 71 -5.80 -2.83 12.28
CA ARG A 71 -6.39 -1.78 11.44
C ARG A 71 -5.47 -0.58 11.30
N ASP A 72 -4.91 -0.08 12.40
CA ASP A 72 -3.97 1.06 12.35
C ASP A 72 -2.74 0.69 11.53
N GLU A 73 -2.18 -0.51 11.78
CA GLU A 73 -1.04 -1.05 11.04
C GLU A 73 -1.35 -1.22 9.54
N ALA A 74 -2.58 -1.61 9.18
CA ALA A 74 -3.03 -1.69 7.79
C ALA A 74 -3.09 -0.32 7.12
N ASP A 75 -3.67 0.67 7.77
CA ASP A 75 -3.81 2.02 7.23
C ASP A 75 -2.43 2.69 7.05
N MET A 76 -1.51 2.53 8.00
CA MET A 76 -0.12 2.98 7.82
C MET A 76 0.59 2.24 6.70
N PHE A 77 0.43 0.91 6.60
CA PHE A 77 1.06 0.14 5.54
C PHE A 77 0.57 0.55 4.15
N MET A 78 -0.74 0.75 4.00
CA MET A 78 -1.33 1.26 2.77
C MET A 78 -0.78 2.65 2.42
N ALA A 79 -0.74 3.58 3.40
CA ALA A 79 -0.21 4.92 3.20
C ALA A 79 1.28 4.90 2.79
N THR A 80 2.10 4.08 3.45
CA THR A 80 3.53 3.92 3.09
C THR A 80 3.70 3.38 1.68
N VAL A 81 2.90 2.38 1.28
CA VAL A 81 2.98 1.81 -0.07
C VAL A 81 2.60 2.85 -1.13
N HIS A 82 1.50 3.58 -0.95
CA HIS A 82 1.10 4.62 -1.90
C HIS A 82 2.11 5.80 -1.93
N GLY A 83 2.62 6.20 -0.77
CA GLY A 83 3.68 7.22 -0.68
C GLY A 83 4.97 6.78 -1.36
N ALA A 84 5.36 5.51 -1.22
CA ALA A 84 6.53 4.95 -1.89
C ALA A 84 6.39 4.94 -3.42
N MET A 85 5.19 4.64 -3.94
CA MET A 85 4.91 4.77 -5.39
C MET A 85 5.09 6.20 -5.86
N LEU A 86 4.57 7.17 -5.08
CA LEU A 86 4.69 8.59 -5.37
C LEU A 86 6.15 9.06 -5.36
N SER A 87 6.93 8.66 -4.34
CA SER A 87 8.36 8.99 -4.27
C SER A 87 9.14 8.38 -5.43
N ALA A 88 8.94 7.11 -5.75
CA ALA A 88 9.61 6.45 -6.88
C ALA A 88 9.31 7.19 -8.20
N ARG A 89 8.05 7.59 -8.42
CA ARG A 89 7.66 8.40 -9.58
C ARG A 89 8.30 9.79 -9.56
N ALA A 90 8.27 10.49 -8.43
CA ALA A 90 8.75 11.86 -8.30
C ALA A 90 10.27 11.95 -8.52
N TYR A 91 11.03 10.94 -8.07
CA TYR A 91 12.48 10.89 -8.27
C TYR A 91 12.89 10.25 -9.60
N GLY A 92 11.97 9.57 -10.29
CA GLY A 92 12.32 8.77 -11.48
C GLY A 92 13.22 7.58 -11.14
N ASP A 93 13.16 7.09 -9.90
CA ASP A 93 13.97 5.97 -9.40
C ASP A 93 13.07 4.85 -8.88
N THR A 94 13.09 3.72 -9.56
CA THR A 94 12.29 2.54 -9.20
C THR A 94 12.77 1.89 -7.90
N ALA A 95 14.05 2.03 -7.52
CA ALA A 95 14.59 1.44 -6.29
C ALA A 95 14.03 2.10 -5.02
N THR A 96 13.60 3.37 -5.13
CA THR A 96 12.99 4.13 -4.04
C THR A 96 11.79 3.40 -3.43
N PHE A 97 10.97 2.70 -4.21
CA PHE A 97 9.80 1.99 -3.67
C PHE A 97 10.20 0.90 -2.67
N GLY A 98 11.16 0.06 -3.04
CA GLY A 98 11.68 -1.00 -2.17
C GLY A 98 12.42 -0.43 -0.96
N ALA A 99 13.20 0.65 -1.16
CA ALA A 99 13.92 1.33 -0.08
C ALA A 99 12.98 1.84 1.04
N ILE A 100 11.76 2.28 0.68
CA ILE A 100 10.76 2.75 1.64
C ILE A 100 9.95 1.60 2.25
N THR A 101 9.56 0.60 1.44
CA THR A 101 8.60 -0.44 1.87
C THR A 101 9.27 -1.62 2.58
N HIS A 102 10.51 -1.96 2.27
CA HIS A 102 11.22 -3.07 2.93
C HIS A 102 11.45 -2.87 4.43
N PRO A 103 11.89 -1.69 4.92
CA PRO A 103 12.00 -1.44 6.35
C PRO A 103 10.68 -1.64 7.10
N LEU A 104 9.55 -1.26 6.48
CA LEU A 104 8.23 -1.46 7.07
C LEU A 104 7.87 -2.95 7.20
N LEU A 105 8.21 -3.77 6.20
CA LEU A 105 8.03 -5.23 6.28
C LEU A 105 8.86 -5.86 7.40
N LEU A 106 10.07 -5.35 7.64
CA LEU A 106 10.94 -5.83 8.71
C LEU A 106 10.38 -5.49 10.10
N ARG A 107 9.68 -4.37 10.25
CA ARG A 107 9.07 -3.95 11.51
C ARG A 107 7.97 -4.90 12.01
N PHE A 108 7.37 -5.70 11.12
CA PHE A 108 6.38 -6.70 11.48
C PHE A 108 6.97 -8.08 11.81
N LYS A 109 8.29 -8.27 11.70
CA LYS A 109 8.89 -9.57 12.09
C LYS A 109 8.67 -9.80 13.59
N ALA A 110 8.13 -10.97 13.92
CA ALA A 110 8.07 -11.48 15.29
C ALA A 110 9.45 -11.92 15.77
#